data_AF-A0A970ST60-F1
#
_entry.id   AF-A0A970ST60-F1
#
_cell.length_a   1.000
_cell.length_b   1.000
_cell.length_c   1.000
_cell.angle_alpha   90.00
_cell.angle_beta   90.00
_cell.angle_gamma   90.00
#
_symmetry.space_group_name_H-M   'P 1'
#
loop_
_entity.id
_entity.type
_entity.pdbx_description
1 polymer ?
#
loop_
_entity_poly.entity_id
_entity_poly.type
_entity_poly.pdbx_seq_one_letter_code
_entity_poly.pdbx_strand_id
1 'polypeptide(L)'
;MICCVFFALSAAVASSLYALYYFNLLPGKIYKAEDFGIKTIKSDNDFDKDGIDDYTDIMQSARAYLKTKPKYKSGYYEGGYPPEGEGVCTDVIWQAFKGAGYSLKDMVDKDIEENTEFYPGVNNNPDKNIDFRRVRNLLVFFERNAVSLTLDISEIAEWQPGDIVVLEGHIAIVSDKRNKLGIPYILHNGGQPVMEENALSRYEIVGHYRWDTSDGE
;
A
#
# COMPACT_ATOMS: atom_id res chain seq x y z
N MET A 1 17.32 16.24 44.72
CA MET A 1 16.41 16.92 43.78
C MET A 1 17.03 17.05 42.39
N ILE A 2 18.23 17.62 42.25
CA ILE A 2 18.94 17.78 40.96
C ILE A 2 19.16 16.43 40.22
N CYS A 3 19.58 15.37 40.92
CA CYS A 3 19.82 14.06 40.31
C CYS A 3 18.55 13.42 39.70
N CYS A 4 17.40 13.53 40.37
CA CYS A 4 16.11 13.01 39.87
C CYS A 4 15.63 13.75 38.61
N VAL A 5 15.91 15.06 38.51
CA VAL A 5 15.57 15.87 37.33
C VAL A 5 16.44 15.45 36.13
N PHE A 6 17.73 15.16 36.33
CA PHE A 6 18.61 14.65 35.27
C PHE A 6 18.17 13.28 34.75
N PHE A 7 17.80 12.35 35.64
CA PHE A 7 17.28 11.04 35.23
C PHE A 7 15.96 11.17 34.45
N ALA A 8 15.02 11.98 34.91
CA ALA A 8 13.75 12.23 34.22
C ALA A 8 13.96 12.86 32.83
N LEU A 9 14.89 13.82 32.71
CA LEU A 9 15.22 14.46 31.44
C LEU A 9 15.88 13.46 30.47
N SER A 10 16.81 12.63 30.95
CA SER A 10 17.47 11.62 30.13
C SER A 10 16.49 10.56 29.60
N ALA A 11 15.55 10.11 30.42
CA ALA A 11 14.50 9.17 30.03
C ALA A 11 13.52 9.79 29.02
N ALA A 12 13.18 11.08 29.17
CA ALA A 12 12.36 11.80 28.22
C ALA A 12 13.06 11.93 26.86
N VAL A 13 14.34 12.32 26.86
CA VAL A 13 15.15 12.43 25.62
C VAL A 13 15.30 11.07 24.94
N ALA A 14 15.60 10.01 25.69
CA ALA A 14 15.71 8.66 25.14
C ALA A 14 14.37 8.17 24.55
N SER A 15 13.25 8.42 25.24
CA SER A 15 11.91 8.09 24.74
C SER A 15 11.55 8.88 23.48
N SER A 16 11.90 10.17 23.42
CA SER A 16 11.69 11.00 22.22
C SER A 16 12.56 10.54 21.05
N LEU A 17 13.83 10.23 21.27
CA LEU A 17 14.72 9.68 20.23
C LEU A 17 14.24 8.31 19.76
N TYR A 18 13.78 7.46 20.68
CA TYR A 18 13.18 6.18 20.33
C TYR A 18 11.92 6.37 19.49
N ALA A 19 11.04 7.32 19.84
CA ALA A 19 9.86 7.64 19.03
C ALA A 19 10.26 8.15 17.64
N LEU A 20 11.21 9.08 17.54
CA LEU A 20 11.71 9.58 16.26
C LEU A 20 12.32 8.46 15.39
N TYR A 21 13.04 7.52 15.99
CA TYR A 21 13.56 6.34 15.32
C TYR A 21 12.44 5.37 14.92
N TYR A 22 11.53 5.05 15.85
CA TYR A 22 10.44 4.10 15.67
C TYR A 22 9.48 4.57 14.56
N PHE A 23 9.15 5.85 14.50
CA PHE A 23 8.33 6.47 13.46
C PHE A 23 9.12 6.88 12.21
N ASN A 24 10.39 6.46 12.08
CA ASN A 24 11.28 6.79 10.95
C ASN A 24 11.33 8.30 10.61
N LEU A 25 11.20 9.17 11.61
CA LEU A 25 11.29 10.63 11.45
C LEU A 25 12.73 11.13 11.33
N LEU A 26 13.71 10.24 11.54
CA LEU A 26 15.13 10.51 11.29
C LEU A 26 15.53 9.98 9.90
N PRO A 27 16.30 10.77 9.12
CA PRO A 27 16.77 10.33 7.82
C PRO A 27 17.68 9.10 7.95
N GLY A 28 17.25 7.99 7.34
CA GLY A 28 18.05 6.78 7.19
C GLY A 28 18.59 6.64 5.75
N LYS A 29 19.65 5.85 5.58
CA LYS A 29 20.10 5.46 4.24
C LYS A 29 19.00 4.63 3.57
N ILE A 30 18.59 5.06 2.38
CA ILE A 30 17.69 4.31 1.49
C ILE A 30 18.55 3.41 0.60
N TYR A 31 18.08 2.18 0.40
CA TYR A 31 18.67 1.19 -0.48
C TYR A 31 17.74 0.91 -1.66
N LYS A 32 18.26 0.29 -2.70
CA LYS A 32 17.54 -0.18 -3.89
C LYS A 32 17.71 -1.69 -4.05
N ALA A 33 16.97 -2.29 -4.98
CA ALA A 33 17.01 -3.73 -5.22
C ALA A 33 18.44 -4.20 -5.59
N GLU A 34 19.16 -3.39 -6.34
CA GLU A 34 20.51 -3.68 -6.83
C GLU A 34 21.54 -3.77 -5.69
N ASP A 35 21.33 -3.05 -4.58
CA ASP A 35 22.19 -3.14 -3.39
C ASP A 35 22.17 -4.54 -2.74
N PHE A 36 21.14 -5.34 -3.04
CA PHE A 36 20.95 -6.71 -2.53
C PHE A 36 21.08 -7.76 -3.64
N GLY A 37 21.50 -7.38 -4.85
CA GLY A 37 21.57 -8.27 -6.00
C GLY A 37 20.19 -8.74 -6.52
N ILE A 38 19.12 -8.02 -6.17
CA ILE A 38 17.76 -8.32 -6.62
C ILE A 38 17.54 -7.63 -7.96
N LYS A 39 17.09 -8.38 -8.97
CA LYS A 39 16.62 -7.81 -10.23
C LYS A 39 15.19 -7.29 -10.02
N THR A 40 14.96 -6.02 -10.34
CA THR A 40 13.60 -5.47 -10.40
C THR A 40 12.85 -6.09 -11.57
N ILE A 41 11.71 -6.72 -11.29
CA ILE A 41 10.84 -7.34 -12.30
C ILE A 41 10.01 -6.25 -12.99
N LYS A 42 9.68 -6.47 -14.26
CA LYS A 42 8.88 -5.60 -15.11
C LYS A 42 7.67 -6.38 -15.58
N SER A 43 6.52 -5.72 -15.63
CA SER A 43 5.33 -6.32 -16.26
C SER A 43 5.60 -6.53 -17.75
N ASP A 44 5.07 -7.61 -18.31
CA ASP A 44 5.00 -7.77 -19.77
C ASP A 44 3.86 -6.94 -20.37
N ASN A 45 3.01 -6.34 -19.51
CA ASN A 45 1.88 -5.51 -19.86
C ASN A 45 2.16 -4.01 -19.62
N ASP A 46 1.51 -3.20 -20.45
CA ASP A 46 1.40 -1.74 -20.41
C ASP A 46 -0.04 -1.43 -20.86
N PHE A 47 -0.97 -1.42 -19.90
CA PHE A 47 -2.40 -1.47 -20.20
C PHE A 47 -2.90 -0.18 -20.87
N ASP A 48 -2.40 0.98 -20.44
CA ASP A 48 -2.77 2.27 -21.03
C ASP A 48 -1.88 2.72 -22.20
N LYS A 49 -0.81 1.98 -22.49
CA LYS A 49 0.08 2.13 -23.64
C LYS A 49 0.87 3.42 -23.60
N ASP A 50 1.26 3.86 -22.40
CA ASP A 50 2.04 5.08 -22.21
C ASP A 50 3.58 4.85 -22.30
N GLY A 51 4.00 3.59 -22.40
CA GLY A 51 5.39 3.16 -22.49
C GLY A 51 6.04 2.82 -21.15
N ILE A 52 5.27 2.80 -20.06
CA ILE A 52 5.66 2.33 -18.74
C ILE A 52 4.96 0.98 -18.48
N ASP A 53 5.66 0.05 -17.83
CA ASP A 53 5.08 -1.25 -17.48
C ASP A 53 4.15 -1.13 -16.27
N ASP A 54 3.06 -1.91 -16.22
CA ASP A 54 1.99 -1.75 -15.22
C ASP A 54 2.49 -1.77 -13.76
N TYR A 55 3.46 -2.63 -13.42
CA TYR A 55 4.01 -2.70 -12.07
C TYR A 55 4.66 -1.37 -11.67
N THR A 56 5.35 -0.78 -12.63
CA THR A 56 6.01 0.51 -12.45
C THR A 56 4.98 1.65 -12.38
N ASP A 57 3.93 1.63 -13.20
CA ASP A 57 2.88 2.66 -13.15
C ASP A 57 2.09 2.64 -11.86
N ILE A 58 1.68 1.47 -11.40
CA ILE A 58 0.96 1.32 -10.12
C ILE A 58 1.79 1.96 -9.00
N MET A 59 3.08 1.64 -8.93
CA MET A 59 3.97 2.21 -7.91
C MET A 59 4.19 3.72 -8.06
N GLN A 60 4.45 4.19 -9.29
CA GLN A 60 4.69 5.62 -9.55
C GLN A 60 3.44 6.47 -9.29
N SER A 61 2.27 5.97 -9.68
CA SER A 61 0.97 6.62 -9.52
C SER A 61 0.53 6.67 -8.07
N ALA A 62 0.72 5.58 -7.30
CA ALA A 62 0.56 5.59 -5.84
C ALA A 62 1.43 6.69 -5.21
N ARG A 63 2.71 6.75 -5.59
CA ARG A 63 3.64 7.76 -5.09
C ARG A 63 3.23 9.18 -5.51
N ALA A 64 2.77 9.38 -6.73
CA ALA A 64 2.30 10.66 -7.24
C ALA A 64 1.08 11.15 -6.45
N TYR A 65 0.10 10.28 -6.21
CA TYR A 65 -1.06 10.60 -5.37
C TYR A 65 -0.63 11.01 -3.96
N LEU A 66 0.26 10.25 -3.31
CA LEU A 66 0.73 10.57 -1.95
C LEU A 66 1.52 11.88 -1.86
N LYS A 67 2.17 12.32 -2.95
CA LYS A 67 2.82 13.65 -3.01
C LYS A 67 1.82 14.81 -2.91
N THR A 68 0.55 14.59 -3.23
CA THR A 68 -0.53 15.59 -3.02
C THR A 68 -0.89 15.76 -1.54
N LYS A 69 -0.37 14.88 -0.66
CA LYS A 69 -0.57 14.88 0.80
C LYS A 69 -2.06 14.79 1.19
N PRO A 70 -2.79 13.76 0.74
CA PRO A 70 -4.18 13.58 1.10
C PRO A 70 -4.32 13.41 2.62
N LYS A 71 -5.21 14.19 3.25
CA LYS A 71 -5.51 14.06 4.67
C LYS A 71 -6.34 12.82 4.91
N TYR A 72 -5.98 12.04 5.92
CA TYR A 72 -6.74 10.86 6.29
C TYR A 72 -8.16 11.24 6.73
N LYS A 73 -9.16 10.79 5.98
CA LYS A 73 -10.56 10.97 6.32
C LYS A 73 -11.38 9.80 5.82
N SER A 74 -11.92 9.04 6.77
CA SER A 74 -12.87 7.97 6.48
C SER A 74 -14.25 8.58 6.25
N GLY A 75 -14.82 8.35 5.05
CA GLY A 75 -16.07 8.94 4.62
C GLY A 75 -16.72 8.13 3.52
N TYR A 76 -18.05 8.21 3.46
CA TYR A 76 -18.87 7.71 2.37
C TYR A 76 -19.10 8.85 1.37
N TYR A 77 -18.92 8.58 0.08
CA TYR A 77 -19.08 9.57 -0.99
C TYR A 77 -20.02 9.02 -2.05
N GLU A 78 -20.97 9.84 -2.49
CA GLU A 78 -21.77 9.53 -3.67
C GLU A 78 -20.84 9.48 -4.90
N GLY A 79 -20.93 8.41 -5.70
CA GLY A 79 -19.97 8.12 -6.78
C GLY A 79 -18.67 7.47 -6.30
N GLY A 80 -18.48 7.36 -4.98
CA GLY A 80 -17.42 6.60 -4.31
C GLY A 80 -16.07 7.27 -4.15
N TYR A 81 -15.78 8.33 -4.91
CA TYR A 81 -14.48 9.00 -4.86
C TYR A 81 -14.45 10.16 -3.85
N PRO A 82 -13.43 10.25 -2.99
CA PRO A 82 -13.25 11.42 -2.11
C PRO A 82 -12.95 12.69 -2.93
N PRO A 83 -13.28 13.89 -2.40
CA PRO A 83 -12.83 15.14 -2.97
C PRO A 83 -11.31 15.30 -2.86
N GLU A 84 -10.77 16.28 -3.59
CA GLU A 84 -9.33 16.56 -3.59
C GLU A 84 -8.80 16.86 -2.18
N GLY A 85 -7.63 16.30 -1.86
CA GLY A 85 -6.94 16.55 -0.60
C GLY A 85 -7.39 15.69 0.58
N GLU A 86 -8.32 14.75 0.40
CA GLU A 86 -8.66 13.71 1.39
C GLU A 86 -8.60 12.30 0.80
N GLY A 87 -8.45 11.31 1.67
CA GLY A 87 -8.47 9.90 1.29
C GLY A 87 -8.02 8.98 2.42
N VAL A 88 -8.15 7.68 2.23
CA VAL A 88 -7.70 6.62 3.12
C VAL A 88 -6.71 5.70 2.40
N CYS A 89 -6.34 4.57 3.01
CA CYS A 89 -5.39 3.63 2.43
C CYS A 89 -5.85 2.99 1.13
N THR A 90 -7.13 2.63 1.02
CA THR A 90 -7.72 2.10 -0.21
C THR A 90 -7.77 3.15 -1.34
N ASP A 91 -7.74 4.44 -1.00
CA ASP A 91 -7.67 5.50 -2.01
C ASP A 91 -6.31 5.57 -2.71
N VAL A 92 -5.25 5.13 -2.03
CA VAL A 92 -3.93 4.95 -2.65
C VAL A 92 -3.99 3.87 -3.74
N ILE A 93 -4.77 2.81 -3.50
CA ILE A 93 -4.82 1.64 -4.39
C ILE A 93 -5.57 1.99 -5.68
N TRP A 94 -6.77 2.59 -5.60
CA TRP A 94 -7.48 2.92 -6.86
C TRP A 94 -6.76 4.02 -7.64
N GLN A 95 -6.07 4.96 -6.98
CA GLN A 95 -5.25 5.96 -7.68
C GLN A 95 -4.04 5.32 -8.38
N ALA A 96 -3.43 4.32 -7.75
CA ALA A 96 -2.35 3.53 -8.34
C ALA A 96 -2.82 2.82 -9.61
N PHE A 97 -3.93 2.08 -9.51
CA PHE A 97 -4.51 1.33 -10.63
C PHE A 97 -4.99 2.26 -11.75
N LYS A 98 -5.64 3.37 -11.40
CA LYS A 98 -6.08 4.38 -12.37
C LYS A 98 -4.93 4.94 -13.20
N GLY A 99 -3.77 5.12 -12.58
CA GLY A 99 -2.58 5.61 -13.26
C GLY A 99 -1.90 4.59 -14.17
N ALA A 100 -2.27 3.31 -14.08
CA ALA A 100 -1.93 2.26 -15.04
C ALA A 100 -3.14 1.93 -15.96
N GLY A 101 -4.11 2.83 -16.08
CA GLY A 101 -5.30 2.67 -16.93
C GLY A 101 -6.45 1.80 -16.38
N TYR A 102 -6.29 1.15 -15.24
CA TYR A 102 -7.31 0.25 -14.69
C TYR A 102 -8.38 0.99 -13.87
N SER A 103 -9.64 0.59 -14.04
CA SER A 103 -10.74 1.00 -13.16
C SER A 103 -10.91 -0.03 -12.02
N LEU A 104 -10.20 0.17 -10.90
CA LEU A 104 -10.31 -0.73 -9.73
C LEU A 104 -11.77 -0.88 -9.27
N LYS A 105 -12.52 0.23 -9.30
CA LYS A 105 -13.93 0.23 -8.93
C LYS A 105 -14.74 -0.71 -9.83
N ASP A 106 -14.61 -0.61 -11.15
CA ASP A 106 -15.43 -1.42 -12.05
C ASP A 106 -15.01 -2.90 -12.02
N MET A 107 -13.72 -3.19 -11.83
CA MET A 107 -13.24 -4.57 -11.66
C MET A 107 -13.76 -5.20 -10.37
N VAL A 108 -13.72 -4.48 -9.25
CA VAL A 108 -14.27 -4.95 -7.97
C VAL A 108 -15.79 -5.10 -8.05
N ASP A 109 -16.49 -4.14 -8.65
CA ASP A 109 -17.94 -4.21 -8.85
C ASP A 109 -18.34 -5.45 -9.66
N LYS A 110 -17.59 -5.76 -10.73
CA LYS A 110 -17.81 -6.94 -11.58
C LYS A 110 -17.57 -8.24 -10.81
N ASP A 111 -16.42 -8.40 -10.14
CA ASP A 111 -16.14 -9.64 -9.42
C ASP A 111 -17.13 -9.86 -8.26
N ILE A 112 -17.57 -8.80 -7.57
CA ILE A 112 -18.63 -8.90 -6.54
C ILE A 112 -19.95 -9.33 -7.17
N GLU A 113 -20.37 -8.75 -8.29
CA GLU A 113 -21.62 -9.10 -8.96
C GLU A 113 -21.65 -10.58 -9.36
N GLU A 114 -20.54 -11.11 -9.83
CA GLU A 114 -20.40 -12.51 -10.25
C GLU A 114 -20.20 -13.49 -9.07
N ASN A 115 -19.74 -13.02 -7.91
CA ASN A 115 -19.24 -13.87 -6.81
C ASN A 115 -19.59 -13.34 -5.41
N THR A 116 -20.77 -12.73 -5.24
CA THR A 116 -21.15 -11.97 -4.02
C THR A 116 -20.98 -12.76 -2.72
N GLU A 117 -21.18 -14.08 -2.74
CA GLU A 117 -21.06 -14.96 -1.57
C GLU A 117 -19.65 -15.03 -0.98
N PHE A 118 -18.61 -14.75 -1.77
CA PHE A 118 -17.23 -14.73 -1.32
C PHE A 118 -16.85 -13.43 -0.61
N TYR A 119 -17.71 -12.42 -0.66
CA TYR A 119 -17.48 -11.10 -0.09
C TYR A 119 -18.26 -10.89 1.20
N PRO A 120 -17.77 -11.38 2.36
CA PRO A 120 -18.45 -11.18 3.65
C PRO A 120 -18.62 -9.69 3.99
N GLY A 121 -17.78 -8.83 3.44
CA GLY A 121 -17.86 -7.39 3.64
C GLY A 121 -19.03 -6.68 2.94
N VAL A 122 -19.66 -7.36 1.98
CA VAL A 122 -20.81 -6.89 1.18
C VAL A 122 -22.15 -7.26 1.82
N ASN A 123 -22.21 -8.33 2.63
CA ASN A 123 -23.44 -8.80 3.28
C ASN A 123 -24.62 -9.00 2.30
N ASN A 124 -24.35 -9.56 1.11
CA ASN A 124 -25.34 -9.75 0.03
C ASN A 124 -26.04 -8.47 -0.45
N ASN A 125 -25.47 -7.29 -0.19
CA ASN A 125 -26.00 -6.01 -0.65
C ASN A 125 -24.85 -5.13 -1.19
N PRO A 126 -24.41 -5.36 -2.44
CA PRO A 126 -23.34 -4.59 -3.08
C PRO A 126 -23.63 -3.08 -3.07
N ASP A 127 -22.60 -2.30 -2.78
CA ASP A 127 -22.61 -0.85 -2.83
C ASP A 127 -21.37 -0.34 -3.56
N LYS A 128 -21.58 -0.04 -4.84
CA LYS A 128 -20.56 0.44 -5.78
C LYS A 128 -19.85 1.71 -5.31
N ASN A 129 -20.43 2.50 -4.42
CA ASN A 129 -19.79 3.72 -3.89
C ASN A 129 -18.71 3.42 -2.84
N ILE A 130 -18.62 2.21 -2.30
CA ILE A 130 -17.78 1.95 -1.12
C ILE A 130 -17.09 0.60 -1.15
N ASP A 131 -17.54 -0.36 -1.96
CA ASP A 131 -16.97 -1.72 -1.94
C ASP A 131 -15.49 -1.77 -2.33
N PHE A 132 -15.08 -1.06 -3.39
CA PHE A 132 -13.68 -0.94 -3.77
C PHE A 132 -12.82 -0.16 -2.77
N ARG A 133 -13.45 0.50 -1.79
CA ARG A 133 -12.78 1.27 -0.72
C ARG A 133 -12.75 0.53 0.61
N ARG A 134 -13.17 -0.74 0.66
CA ARG A 134 -13.12 -1.60 1.86
C ARG A 134 -11.94 -2.56 1.79
N VAL A 135 -11.02 -2.47 2.75
CA VAL A 135 -9.83 -3.36 2.83
C VAL A 135 -10.21 -4.84 2.76
N ARG A 136 -11.24 -5.26 3.51
CA ARG A 136 -11.74 -6.64 3.50
C ARG A 136 -12.25 -7.12 2.13
N ASN A 137 -12.80 -6.23 1.31
CA ASN A 137 -13.26 -6.57 -0.02
C ASN A 137 -12.05 -6.63 -0.97
N LEU A 138 -11.12 -5.68 -0.87
CA LEU A 138 -9.90 -5.71 -1.66
C LEU A 138 -9.03 -6.93 -1.38
N LEU A 139 -9.00 -7.43 -0.14
CA LEU A 139 -8.34 -8.70 0.20
C LEU A 139 -8.88 -9.86 -0.66
N VAL A 140 -10.20 -10.05 -0.65
CA VAL A 140 -10.88 -11.09 -1.43
C VAL A 140 -10.68 -10.88 -2.93
N PHE A 141 -10.81 -9.64 -3.41
CA PHE A 141 -10.64 -9.30 -4.82
C PHE A 141 -9.24 -9.67 -5.32
N PHE A 142 -8.19 -9.26 -4.61
CA PHE A 142 -6.82 -9.56 -5.02
C PHE A 142 -6.46 -11.03 -4.84
N GLU A 143 -6.99 -11.72 -3.83
CA GLU A 143 -6.83 -13.17 -3.69
C GLU A 143 -7.37 -13.94 -4.91
N ARG A 144 -8.46 -13.44 -5.52
CA ARG A 144 -9.13 -14.08 -6.65
C ARG A 144 -8.56 -13.67 -8.01
N ASN A 145 -8.08 -12.45 -8.14
CA ASN A 145 -7.77 -11.82 -9.43
C ASN A 145 -6.30 -11.47 -9.64
N ALA A 146 -5.43 -11.76 -8.66
CA ALA A 146 -4.00 -11.46 -8.73
C ALA A 146 -3.15 -12.65 -8.30
N VAL A 147 -1.85 -12.60 -8.61
CA VAL A 147 -0.92 -13.66 -8.20
C VAL A 147 -0.61 -13.49 -6.72
N SER A 148 -0.98 -14.49 -5.92
CA SER A 148 -0.62 -14.54 -4.49
C SER A 148 0.85 -14.88 -4.31
N LEU A 149 1.53 -14.12 -3.45
CA LEU A 149 2.95 -14.23 -3.17
C LEU A 149 3.21 -14.59 -1.70
N THR A 150 4.48 -14.83 -1.37
CA THR A 150 4.94 -15.06 -0.01
C THR A 150 4.57 -13.91 0.94
N LEU A 151 4.23 -14.25 2.18
CA LEU A 151 4.04 -13.27 3.26
C LEU A 151 5.33 -13.10 4.09
N ASP A 152 6.37 -13.89 3.83
CA ASP A 152 7.65 -13.80 4.52
C ASP A 152 8.46 -12.59 4.02
N ILE A 153 8.57 -11.56 4.86
CA ILE A 153 9.34 -10.35 4.54
C ILE A 153 10.85 -10.59 4.45
N SER A 154 11.34 -11.75 4.89
CA SER A 154 12.74 -12.13 4.75
C SER A 154 13.08 -12.65 3.35
N GLU A 155 12.08 -13.06 2.57
CA GLU A 155 12.21 -13.40 1.14
C GLU A 155 12.26 -12.14 0.28
N ILE A 156 13.21 -11.25 0.58
CA ILE A 156 13.28 -9.86 0.07
C ILE A 156 13.21 -9.72 -1.45
N ALA A 157 13.58 -10.75 -2.21
CA ALA A 157 13.52 -10.76 -3.67
C ALA A 157 12.09 -10.89 -4.23
N GLU A 158 11.17 -11.51 -3.48
CA GLU A 158 9.79 -11.72 -3.91
C GLU A 158 8.95 -10.44 -3.85
N TRP A 159 9.36 -9.49 -3.00
CA TRP A 159 8.68 -8.20 -2.82
C TRP A 159 9.15 -7.18 -3.86
N GLN A 160 8.33 -6.89 -4.86
CA GLN A 160 8.66 -6.02 -5.99
C GLN A 160 7.86 -4.72 -5.95
N PRO A 161 8.41 -3.62 -6.51
CA PRO A 161 7.65 -2.38 -6.60
C PRO A 161 6.37 -2.57 -7.42
N GLY A 162 5.25 -2.03 -6.91
CA GLY A 162 3.94 -2.16 -7.55
C GLY A 162 3.08 -3.28 -6.96
N ASP A 163 3.68 -4.22 -6.24
CA ASP A 163 2.92 -5.25 -5.53
C ASP A 163 1.95 -4.61 -4.51
N ILE A 164 0.82 -5.26 -4.31
CA ILE A 164 -0.22 -4.88 -3.35
C ILE A 164 -0.01 -5.69 -2.08
N VAL A 165 0.09 -5.01 -0.94
CA VAL A 165 0.17 -5.66 0.37
C VAL A 165 -1.05 -5.30 1.21
N VAL A 166 -1.76 -6.32 1.66
CA VAL A 166 -2.89 -6.21 2.59
C VAL A 166 -2.40 -6.58 3.98
N LEU A 167 -2.70 -5.69 4.91
CA LEU A 167 -2.31 -5.76 6.31
C LEU A 167 -3.58 -5.87 7.15
N GLU A 168 -3.48 -6.32 8.40
CA GLU A 168 -4.65 -6.35 9.27
C GLU A 168 -5.25 -4.93 9.42
N GLY A 169 -6.43 -4.72 8.84
CA GLY A 169 -7.12 -3.43 8.83
C GLY A 169 -6.53 -2.34 7.92
N HIS A 170 -5.53 -2.64 7.08
CA HIS A 170 -4.84 -1.65 6.24
C HIS A 170 -4.40 -2.22 4.88
N ILE A 171 -4.02 -1.37 3.93
CA ILE A 171 -3.52 -1.79 2.61
C ILE A 171 -2.51 -0.79 2.08
N ALA A 172 -1.57 -1.24 1.25
CA ALA A 172 -0.51 -0.41 0.68
C ALA A 172 -0.01 -0.93 -0.67
N ILE A 173 0.76 -0.09 -1.37
CA ILE A 173 1.59 -0.49 -2.52
C ILE A 173 3.05 -0.61 -2.09
N VAL A 174 3.76 -1.62 -2.56
CA VAL A 174 5.18 -1.83 -2.30
C VAL A 174 6.02 -0.80 -3.07
N SER A 175 6.97 -0.17 -2.37
CA SER A 175 7.89 0.83 -2.93
C SER A 175 9.17 0.19 -3.49
N ASP A 176 9.81 0.88 -4.43
CA ASP A 176 11.17 0.57 -4.90
C ASP A 176 12.28 1.01 -3.92
N LYS A 177 11.93 1.58 -2.76
CA LYS A 177 12.86 1.87 -1.66
C LYS A 177 12.97 0.68 -0.73
N ARG A 178 14.18 0.38 -0.27
CA ARG A 178 14.46 -0.69 0.69
C ARG A 178 15.22 -0.16 1.90
N ASN A 179 15.03 -0.80 3.05
CA ASN A 179 15.82 -0.56 4.24
C ASN A 179 17.13 -1.38 4.19
N LYS A 180 17.97 -1.27 5.22
CA LYS A 180 19.28 -1.97 5.30
C LYS A 180 19.20 -3.50 5.29
N LEU A 181 18.02 -4.07 5.54
CA LEU A 181 17.76 -5.51 5.53
C LEU A 181 17.18 -5.98 4.19
N GLY A 182 16.98 -5.08 3.23
CA GLY A 182 16.36 -5.39 1.94
C GLY A 182 14.83 -5.37 1.96
N ILE A 183 14.20 -5.24 3.13
CA ILE A 183 12.74 -5.13 3.25
C ILE A 183 12.28 -3.82 2.61
N PRO A 184 11.27 -3.85 1.72
CA PRO A 184 10.80 -2.65 1.04
C PRO A 184 10.00 -1.73 1.96
N TYR A 185 9.98 -0.45 1.57
CA TYR A 185 9.06 0.53 2.11
C TYR A 185 7.65 0.28 1.51
N ILE A 186 6.63 0.86 2.14
CA ILE A 186 5.25 0.83 1.64
C ILE A 186 4.73 2.25 1.39
N LEU A 187 3.92 2.39 0.35
CA LEU A 187 3.18 3.59 -0.04
C LEU A 187 1.74 3.45 0.48
N HIS A 188 1.39 4.23 1.50
CA HIS A 188 0.11 4.08 2.20
C HIS A 188 -0.36 5.38 2.86
N ASN A 189 -1.66 5.47 3.15
CA ASN A 189 -2.25 6.60 3.87
C ASN A 189 -3.11 6.11 5.05
N GLY A 190 -2.53 6.11 6.24
CA GLY A 190 -3.19 5.88 7.53
C GLY A 190 -3.16 7.11 8.44
N GLY A 191 -2.94 8.32 7.88
CA GLY A 191 -2.85 9.57 8.65
C GLY A 191 -1.48 9.86 9.27
N GLN A 192 -0.47 9.07 8.93
CA GLN A 192 0.91 9.25 9.37
C GLN A 192 1.62 10.39 8.60
N PRO A 193 2.67 11.02 9.16
CA PRO A 193 3.36 12.15 8.52
C PRO A 193 4.19 11.77 7.29
N VAL A 194 4.62 10.51 7.19
CA VAL A 194 5.44 10.00 6.07
C VAL A 194 4.69 8.88 5.36
N MET A 195 4.27 9.13 4.12
CA MET A 195 3.41 8.20 3.38
C MET A 195 4.14 7.13 2.55
N GLU A 196 5.45 7.30 2.37
CA GLU A 196 6.34 6.25 1.84
C GLU A 196 7.26 5.80 2.99
N GLU A 197 6.83 4.77 3.71
CA GLU A 197 7.34 4.46 5.05
C GLU A 197 7.99 3.08 5.12
N ASN A 198 9.11 2.97 5.84
CA ASN A 198 9.69 1.70 6.25
C ASN A 198 8.88 1.13 7.43
N ALA A 199 7.66 0.72 7.13
CA ALA A 199 6.67 0.28 8.10
C ALA A 199 6.17 -1.15 7.87
N LEU A 200 6.55 -1.82 6.77
CA LEU A 200 6.06 -3.16 6.43
C LEU A 200 6.19 -4.16 7.59
N SER A 201 7.34 -4.17 8.26
CA SER A 201 7.61 -5.06 9.40
C SER A 201 6.88 -4.70 10.71
N ARG A 202 6.09 -3.62 10.73
CA ARG A 202 5.31 -3.18 11.90
C ARG A 202 3.88 -3.68 11.88
N TYR A 203 3.45 -4.30 10.79
CA TYR A 203 2.09 -4.78 10.58
C TYR A 203 2.06 -6.30 10.48
N GLU A 204 0.91 -6.88 10.81
CA GLU A 204 0.58 -8.24 10.42
C GLU A 204 0.14 -8.24 8.95
N ILE A 205 0.82 -9.06 8.14
CA ILE A 205 0.57 -9.17 6.70
C ILE A 205 -0.41 -10.32 6.49
N VAL A 206 -1.55 -10.02 5.85
CA VAL A 206 -2.62 -10.99 5.60
C VAL A 206 -2.78 -11.28 4.10
N GLY A 207 -2.12 -10.53 3.24
CA GLY A 207 -2.07 -10.79 1.80
C GLY A 207 -0.94 -10.02 1.12
N HIS A 208 -0.35 -10.64 0.10
CA HIS A 208 0.67 -10.04 -0.76
C HIS A 208 0.40 -10.51 -2.18
N TYR A 209 0.18 -9.56 -3.09
CA TYR A 209 -0.34 -9.84 -4.42
C TYR A 209 0.42 -9.06 -5.48
N ARG A 210 0.63 -9.69 -6.63
CA ARG A 210 1.11 -9.03 -7.84
C ARG A 210 -0.02 -8.98 -8.86
N TRP A 211 -0.31 -7.77 -9.33
CA TRP A 211 -1.28 -7.55 -10.39
C TRP A 211 -0.68 -7.94 -11.73
N ASP A 212 -0.73 -9.23 -12.02
CA ASP A 212 -0.21 -9.83 -13.25
C ASP A 212 -1.38 -10.42 -14.02
N THR A 213 -2.11 -9.57 -14.73
CA THR A 213 -3.18 -10.05 -15.61
C THR A 213 -2.53 -10.69 -16.83
N SER A 214 -2.48 -12.02 -16.87
CA SER A 214 -2.14 -12.77 -18.08
C SER A 214 -3.11 -12.51 -19.24
N ASP A 215 -4.24 -11.88 -18.93
CA ASP A 215 -5.37 -11.74 -19.82
C ASP A 215 -5.47 -10.27 -20.25
N GLY A 216 -4.68 -9.95 -21.28
CA GLY A 216 -4.93 -8.78 -22.10
C GLY A 216 -6.13 -9.00 -23.02
N GLU A 217 -7.34 -9.10 -22.45
CA GLU A 217 -8.62 -9.12 -23.20
C GLU A 217 -9.81 -8.63 -22.35
#